data_AF-A0AAJ6HE78-F1
#
_entry.id   AF-A0AAJ6HE78-F1
#
_cell.length_a   1.000
_cell.length_b   1.000
_cell.length_c   1.000
_cell.angle_alpha   90.00
_cell.angle_beta   90.00
_cell.angle_gamma   90.00
#
_symmetry.space_group_name_H-M   'P 1'
#
loop_
_entity.id
_entity.type
_entity.pdbx_description
1 polymer ?
#
loop_
_entity_poly.entity_id
_entity_poly.type
_entity_poly.pdbx_seq_one_letter_code
_entity_poly.pdbx_strand_id
1 'polypeptide(L)'
;MRFSPGLLLLLTLLSPLAHAELIDDVNDRGELRIALEANTPPYNFKEGDKLAGFEVELGELLAKEMEVRSSFITTDNADLLSGVETGKYDVAINHIAMTAELEDRFDFSEAYHQKPQLAIPFQKGNPAFKSSLNGALKRLKDDGRLKALTKKWFEMQ
;
A
#
# COMPACT_ATOMS: atom_id res chain seq x y z
N MET A 1 68.81 1.94 10.08
CA MET A 1 68.28 2.19 8.72
C MET A 1 67.22 1.14 8.40
N ARG A 2 66.13 1.61 7.78
CA ARG A 2 65.13 0.89 6.96
C ARG A 2 63.96 0.20 7.70
N PHE A 3 62.89 0.98 7.70
CA PHE A 3 61.47 0.64 7.75
C PHE A 3 61.08 -0.52 6.81
N SER A 4 60.03 -1.24 7.19
CA SER A 4 58.98 -1.66 6.26
C SER A 4 57.65 -1.78 7.04
N PRO A 5 56.63 -0.93 6.74
CA PRO A 5 55.30 -1.08 7.32
C PRO A 5 54.51 -2.11 6.51
N GLY A 6 53.99 -3.13 7.21
CA GLY A 6 53.08 -4.12 6.63
C GLY A 6 51.70 -3.50 6.40
N LEU A 7 51.32 -3.46 5.13
CA LEU A 7 50.05 -2.97 4.58
C LEU A 7 48.85 -3.72 5.20
N LEU A 8 48.05 -3.01 6.01
CA LEU A 8 46.74 -3.49 6.46
C LEU A 8 45.74 -3.28 5.31
N LEU A 9 45.40 -4.35 4.59
CA LEU A 9 44.32 -4.36 3.59
C LEU A 9 42.97 -4.30 4.33
N LEU A 10 42.46 -3.09 4.53
CA LEU A 10 41.10 -2.83 5.00
C LEU A 10 40.15 -3.04 3.81
N LEU A 11 39.57 -4.23 3.66
CA LEU A 11 38.42 -4.43 2.77
C LEU A 11 37.25 -3.61 3.33
N THR A 12 36.99 -2.45 2.75
CA THR A 12 35.72 -1.75 2.94
C THR A 12 34.63 -2.62 2.33
N LEU A 13 33.88 -3.33 3.16
CA LEU A 13 32.60 -3.93 2.76
C LEU A 13 31.73 -2.80 2.20
N LEU A 14 31.63 -2.72 0.88
CA LEU A 14 30.62 -1.94 0.19
C LEU A 14 29.29 -2.63 0.49
N SER A 15 28.69 -2.30 1.63
CA SER A 15 27.31 -2.72 1.91
C SER A 15 26.47 -2.12 0.78
N PRO A 16 25.68 -2.93 0.04
CA PRO A 16 24.71 -2.36 -0.89
C PRO A 16 23.87 -1.40 -0.07
N LEU A 17 23.76 -0.16 -0.54
CA LEU A 17 22.92 0.86 0.07
C LEU A 17 21.50 0.27 0.09
N ALA A 18 21.08 -0.27 1.23
CA ALA A 18 19.69 -0.65 1.45
C ALA A 18 18.92 0.67 1.36
N HIS A 19 18.27 0.89 0.22
CA HIS A 19 17.32 1.98 0.10
C HIS A 19 16.22 1.67 1.11
N ALA A 20 15.90 2.61 1.99
CA ALA A 20 14.82 2.42 2.95
C ALA A 20 13.53 2.20 2.15
N GLU A 21 12.92 1.03 2.31
CA GLU A 21 11.69 0.68 1.60
C GLU A 21 10.49 1.13 2.43
N LEU A 22 9.38 1.46 1.76
CA LEU A 22 8.12 1.82 2.42
C LEU A 22 7.65 0.75 3.43
N ILE A 23 8.00 -0.52 3.21
CA ILE A 23 7.62 -1.60 4.13
C ILE A 23 8.32 -1.47 5.49
N ASP A 24 9.55 -0.96 5.53
CA ASP A 24 10.28 -0.76 6.78
C ASP A 24 9.60 0.35 7.59
N ASP A 25 9.27 1.48 6.95
CA ASP A 25 8.56 2.59 7.59
C ASP A 25 7.17 2.19 8.12
N VAL A 26 6.44 1.35 7.38
CA VAL A 26 5.13 0.83 7.78
C VAL A 26 5.25 -0.09 9.00
N ASN A 27 6.25 -0.98 9.00
CA ASN A 27 6.49 -1.92 10.10
C ASN A 27 6.98 -1.20 11.36
N ASP A 28 7.93 -0.28 11.22
CA ASP A 28 8.51 0.48 12.33
C ASP A 28 7.45 1.33 13.05
N ARG A 29 6.54 1.94 12.27
CA ARG A 29 5.40 2.70 12.82
C ARG A 29 4.26 1.80 13.30
N GLY A 30 4.18 0.58 12.79
CA GLY A 30 3.13 -0.40 13.10
C GLY A 30 1.76 -0.04 12.54
N GLU A 31 1.70 0.76 11.47
CA GLU A 31 0.44 1.16 10.82
C GLU A 31 0.59 1.42 9.32
N LEU A 32 -0.42 1.02 8.55
CA LEU A 32 -0.61 1.35 7.15
C LEU A 32 -1.52 2.58 7.01
N ARG A 33 -1.00 3.69 6.50
CA ARG A 33 -1.72 4.94 6.26
C ARG A 33 -2.44 4.87 4.91
N ILE A 34 -3.76 4.82 4.96
CA ILE A 34 -4.64 4.58 3.82
C ILE A 34 -5.45 5.85 3.52
N ALA A 35 -5.24 6.43 2.35
CA ALA A 35 -6.02 7.57 1.88
C ALA A 35 -7.28 7.13 1.11
N LEU A 36 -8.40 7.82 1.37
CA LEU A 36 -9.68 7.67 0.67
C LEU A 36 -10.52 8.95 0.78
N GLU A 37 -11.57 9.10 -0.04
CA GLU A 37 -12.42 10.30 -0.04
C GLU A 37 -13.60 10.23 0.95
N ALA A 38 -14.05 9.03 1.28
CA ALA A 38 -15.21 8.74 2.12
C ALA A 38 -16.55 9.34 1.64
N ASN A 39 -16.78 9.37 0.32
CA ASN A 39 -17.96 10.00 -0.28
C ASN A 39 -18.67 9.14 -1.36
N THR A 40 -18.23 7.91 -1.61
CA THR A 40 -18.67 7.08 -2.74
C THR A 40 -19.17 5.69 -2.29
N PRO A 41 -20.46 5.53 -1.92
CA PRO A 41 -21.04 4.21 -1.69
C PRO A 41 -21.14 3.36 -2.97
N PRO A 42 -20.99 2.03 -2.90
CA PRO A 42 -20.65 1.22 -1.73
C PRO A 42 -19.13 1.06 -1.49
N TYR A 43 -18.30 1.83 -2.18
CA TYR A 43 -16.83 1.70 -2.14
C TYR A 43 -16.23 2.21 -0.83
N ASN A 44 -16.28 3.51 -0.57
CA ASN A 44 -15.88 4.10 0.70
C ASN A 44 -16.75 5.34 0.97
N PHE A 45 -17.35 5.40 2.15
CA PHE A 45 -18.27 6.47 2.52
C PHE A 45 -18.32 6.65 4.04
N LYS A 46 -18.93 7.75 4.49
CA LYS A 46 -19.24 7.96 5.90
C LYS A 46 -20.64 7.47 6.24
N GLU A 47 -20.73 6.68 7.31
CA GLU A 47 -21.99 6.32 7.99
C GLU A 47 -21.99 6.97 9.37
N GLY A 48 -22.61 8.15 9.47
CA GLY A 48 -22.43 9.03 10.62
C GLY A 48 -20.98 9.48 10.75
N ASP A 49 -20.38 9.24 11.92
CA ASP A 49 -18.97 9.59 12.20
C ASP A 49 -17.98 8.47 11.82
N LYS A 50 -18.46 7.34 11.28
CA LYS A 50 -17.63 6.18 10.96
C LYS A 50 -17.41 6.06 9.45
N LEU A 51 -16.25 5.54 9.07
CA LEU A 51 -15.98 5.09 7.72
C LEU A 51 -16.62 3.71 7.49
N ALA A 52 -17.23 3.53 6.33
CA ALA A 52 -17.86 2.29 5.90
C ALA A 52 -17.63 2.08 4.40
N GLY A 53 -17.85 0.85 3.93
CA GLY A 53 -17.74 0.48 2.53
C GLY A 53 -16.73 -0.62 2.27
N PHE A 54 -16.78 -1.14 1.05
CA PHE A 54 -15.90 -2.20 0.56
C PHE A 54 -14.41 -1.89 0.78
N GLU A 55 -13.97 -0.68 0.44
CA GLU A 55 -12.56 -0.27 0.43
C GLU A 55 -12.03 0.01 1.84
N VAL A 56 -12.92 0.39 2.76
CA VAL A 56 -12.59 0.52 4.18
C VAL A 56 -12.29 -0.87 4.76
N GLU A 57 -13.21 -1.82 4.59
CA GLU A 57 -13.00 -3.19 5.08
C GLU A 57 -11.84 -3.91 4.36
N LEU A 58 -11.63 -3.64 3.06
CA LEU A 58 -10.47 -4.15 2.34
C LEU A 58 -9.17 -3.62 2.95
N GLY A 59 -9.09 -2.31 3.23
CA GLY A 59 -7.92 -1.70 3.85
C GLY A 59 -7.61 -2.26 5.24
N GLU A 60 -8.63 -2.48 6.06
CA GLU A 60 -8.50 -3.12 7.38
C GLU A 60 -7.97 -4.55 7.27
N LEU A 61 -8.51 -5.34 6.32
CA LEU A 61 -8.07 -6.71 6.09
C LEU A 61 -6.62 -6.77 5.59
N LEU A 62 -6.24 -5.88 4.67
CA LEU A 62 -4.87 -5.80 4.16
C LEU A 62 -3.88 -5.43 5.26
N ALA A 63 -4.17 -4.39 6.05
CA ALA A 63 -3.32 -3.98 7.17
C ALA A 63 -3.14 -5.14 8.17
N LYS A 64 -4.24 -5.85 8.49
CA LYS A 64 -4.20 -7.02 9.37
C LYS A 64 -3.32 -8.15 8.80
N GLU A 65 -3.41 -8.43 7.51
CA GLU A 65 -2.55 -9.43 6.84
C GLU A 65 -1.08 -9.03 6.75
N MET A 66 -0.80 -7.73 6.86
CA MET A 66 0.53 -7.15 6.96
C MET A 66 0.98 -6.96 8.41
N GLU A 67 0.20 -7.45 9.38
CA GLU A 67 0.49 -7.38 10.82
C GLU A 67 0.65 -5.96 11.39
N VAL A 68 -0.02 -4.99 10.77
CA VAL A 68 -0.04 -3.57 11.18
C VAL A 68 -1.47 -3.08 11.38
N ARG A 69 -1.63 -1.93 12.04
CA ARG A 69 -2.95 -1.27 12.17
C ARG A 69 -3.31 -0.53 10.87
N SER A 70 -4.59 -0.44 10.52
CA SER A 70 -5.04 0.51 9.51
C SER A 70 -5.17 1.91 10.13
N SER A 71 -4.70 2.93 9.41
CA SER A 71 -4.88 4.34 9.74
C SER A 71 -5.50 5.03 8.53
N PHE A 72 -6.79 5.36 8.60
CA PHE A 72 -7.50 5.99 7.49
C PHE A 72 -7.39 7.50 7.53
N ILE A 73 -7.09 8.09 6.38
CA ILE A 73 -7.05 9.53 6.18
C ILE A 73 -8.07 9.90 5.10
N THR A 74 -9.10 10.65 5.50
CA THR A 74 -10.03 11.25 4.55
C THR A 74 -9.38 12.48 3.92
N THR A 75 -9.36 12.53 2.59
CA THR A 75 -8.75 13.62 1.80
C THR A 75 -9.54 13.85 0.52
N ASP A 76 -9.39 15.02 -0.10
CA ASP A 76 -10.03 15.31 -1.39
C ASP A 76 -9.33 14.57 -2.54
N ASN A 77 -10.08 14.21 -3.59
CA ASN A 77 -9.57 13.50 -4.77
C ASN A 77 -8.32 14.16 -5.38
N ALA A 78 -8.32 15.50 -5.46
CA ALA A 78 -7.22 16.28 -6.04
C ALA A 78 -5.88 16.09 -5.30
N ASP A 79 -5.93 15.81 -4.00
CA ASP A 79 -4.75 15.69 -3.12
C ASP A 79 -4.39 14.23 -2.81
N LEU A 80 -5.25 13.29 -3.18
CA LEU A 80 -5.16 11.90 -2.77
C LEU A 80 -3.91 11.22 -3.35
N LEU A 81 -3.71 11.33 -4.66
CA LEU A 81 -2.57 10.71 -5.35
C LEU A 81 -1.26 11.46 -5.11
N SER A 82 -1.29 12.80 -5.05
CA SER A 82 -0.09 13.59 -4.72
C SER A 82 0.36 13.35 -3.27
N GLY A 83 -0.58 13.09 -2.35
CA GLY A 83 -0.30 12.66 -0.99
C GLY A 83 0.42 11.31 -0.92
N VAL A 84 0.03 10.35 -1.78
CA VAL A 84 0.76 9.07 -1.91
C VAL A 84 2.15 9.31 -2.51
N GLU A 85 2.25 10.08 -3.59
CA GLU A 85 3.52 10.35 -4.29
C GLU A 85 4.57 10.98 -3.36
N THR A 86 4.12 11.88 -2.48
CA THR A 86 4.98 12.58 -1.51
C THR A 86 5.21 11.81 -0.20
N GLY A 87 4.57 10.66 0.00
CA GLY A 87 4.72 9.83 1.21
C GLY A 87 3.95 10.35 2.42
N LYS A 88 3.02 11.30 2.21
CA LYS A 88 2.06 11.74 3.23
C LYS A 88 1.18 10.58 3.68
N TYR A 89 0.86 9.68 2.75
CA TYR A 89 0.16 8.41 2.97
C TYR A 89 0.94 7.28 2.30
N ASP A 90 0.74 6.04 2.73
CA ASP A 90 1.46 4.90 2.16
C ASP A 90 0.77 4.39 0.90
N VAL A 91 -0.57 4.33 0.93
CA VAL A 91 -1.42 3.84 -0.16
C VAL A 91 -2.68 4.70 -0.29
N ALA A 92 -3.32 4.61 -1.46
CA ALA A 92 -4.71 5.05 -1.61
C ALA A 92 -5.63 3.90 -2.03
N ILE A 93 -6.78 3.77 -1.38
CA ILE A 93 -7.81 2.78 -1.74
C ILE A 93 -9.11 3.55 -1.99
N ASN A 94 -9.26 4.00 -3.24
CA ASN A 94 -10.34 4.89 -3.65
C ASN A 94 -10.76 4.62 -5.11
N HIS A 95 -11.18 3.39 -5.39
CA HIS A 95 -11.68 2.88 -6.68
C HIS A 95 -10.82 3.31 -7.89
N ILE A 96 -9.51 3.26 -7.71
CA ILE A 96 -8.54 3.79 -8.65
C ILE A 96 -8.33 2.78 -9.78
N ALA A 97 -8.78 3.15 -10.98
CA ALA A 97 -8.51 2.38 -12.18
C ALA A 97 -7.04 2.52 -12.58
N MET A 98 -6.40 1.39 -12.88
CA MET A 98 -5.04 1.40 -13.44
C MET A 98 -5.05 2.07 -14.82
N THR A 99 -4.19 3.06 -15.01
CA THR A 99 -3.98 3.75 -16.30
C THR A 99 -2.48 3.91 -16.55
N ALA A 100 -2.08 3.97 -17.82
CA ALA A 100 -0.68 4.15 -18.19
C ALA A 100 -0.06 5.42 -17.56
N GLU A 101 -0.83 6.51 -17.48
CA GLU A 101 -0.39 7.76 -16.83
C GLU A 101 -0.08 7.57 -15.35
N LEU A 102 -0.89 6.79 -14.64
CA LEU A 102 -0.64 6.52 -13.22
C LEU A 102 0.48 5.49 -13.04
N GLU A 103 0.61 4.49 -13.92
CA GLU A 103 1.71 3.53 -13.89
C GLU A 103 3.08 4.19 -14.15
N ASP A 104 3.10 5.32 -14.85
CA ASP A 104 4.31 6.14 -15.01
C ASP A 104 4.71 6.89 -13.73
N ARG A 105 3.82 7.03 -12.76
CA ARG A 105 4.05 7.78 -11.51
C ARG A 105 4.06 6.93 -10.25
N PHE A 106 3.31 5.83 -10.24
CA PHE A 106 3.09 4.97 -9.09
C PHE A 106 3.43 3.51 -9.42
N ASP A 107 3.81 2.77 -8.38
CA ASP A 107 3.67 1.31 -8.42
C ASP A 107 2.26 0.94 -7.95
N PHE A 108 1.75 -0.18 -8.45
CA PHE A 108 0.43 -0.70 -8.10
C PHE A 108 0.50 -2.10 -7.51
N SER A 109 -0.46 -2.40 -6.63
CA SER A 109 -0.80 -3.78 -6.27
C SER A 109 -1.33 -4.54 -7.49
N GLU A 110 -1.50 -5.85 -7.35
CA GLU A 110 -2.45 -6.56 -8.21
C GLU A 110 -3.85 -5.96 -8.06
N ALA A 111 -4.65 -6.04 -9.12
CA ALA A 111 -6.01 -5.56 -9.07
C ALA A 111 -6.87 -6.38 -8.10
N TYR A 112 -7.62 -5.69 -7.24
CA TYR A 112 -8.63 -6.27 -6.34
C TYR A 112 -10.01 -6.37 -6.99
N HIS A 113 -10.22 -5.67 -8.11
CA HIS A 113 -11.39 -5.78 -8.97
C HIS A 113 -10.95 -5.81 -10.43
N GLN A 114 -11.62 -6.56 -11.31
CA GLN A 114 -11.11 -6.83 -12.67
C GLN A 114 -11.81 -6.06 -13.79
N LYS A 115 -13.05 -5.59 -13.57
CA LYS A 115 -13.86 -4.92 -14.62
C LYS A 115 -14.70 -3.77 -14.06
N PRO A 116 -14.12 -2.57 -13.82
CA PRO A 116 -12.77 -2.13 -14.22
C PRO A 116 -11.64 -2.71 -13.37
N GLN A 117 -10.40 -2.65 -13.87
CA GLN A 117 -9.20 -3.05 -13.11
C GLN A 117 -8.89 -2.01 -12.03
N LEU A 118 -9.32 -2.27 -10.81
CA LEU A 118 -9.07 -1.40 -9.66
C LEU A 118 -7.91 -1.97 -8.85
N ALA A 119 -6.91 -1.14 -8.56
CA ALA A 119 -5.71 -1.52 -7.82
C ALA A 119 -5.27 -0.40 -6.87
N ILE A 120 -4.32 -0.72 -5.99
CA ILE A 120 -3.87 0.16 -4.91
C ILE A 120 -2.53 0.79 -5.32
N PRO A 121 -2.48 2.09 -5.65
CA PRO A 121 -1.23 2.80 -5.90
C PRO A 121 -0.45 3.06 -4.61
N PHE A 122 0.87 3.04 -4.74
CA PHE A 122 1.86 3.46 -3.74
C PHE A 122 3.09 4.05 -4.45
N GLN A 123 4.03 4.59 -3.67
CA GLN A 123 5.26 5.19 -4.21
C GLN A 123 6.07 4.21 -5.07
N LYS A 124 6.62 4.70 -6.17
CA LYS A 124 7.50 3.92 -7.04
C LYS A 124 8.76 3.43 -6.34
N GLY A 125 9.26 2.28 -6.78
CA GLY A 125 10.54 1.75 -6.34
C GLY A 125 10.48 1.08 -4.98
N ASN A 126 9.31 0.54 -4.60
CA ASN A 126 9.12 -0.20 -3.35
C ASN A 126 8.74 -1.68 -3.60
N PRO A 127 9.63 -2.49 -4.22
CA PRO A 127 9.36 -3.90 -4.52
C PRO A 127 9.06 -4.76 -3.29
N ALA A 128 9.66 -4.48 -2.13
CA ALA A 128 9.41 -5.26 -0.93
C ALA A 128 8.00 -4.98 -0.38
N PHE A 129 7.61 -3.70 -0.37
CA PHE A 129 6.23 -3.30 -0.06
C PHE A 129 5.23 -3.92 -1.03
N LYS A 130 5.51 -3.85 -2.34
CA LYS A 130 4.68 -4.48 -3.38
C LYS A 130 4.46 -5.96 -3.12
N SER A 131 5.52 -6.69 -2.79
CA SER A 131 5.45 -8.12 -2.47
C SER A 131 4.59 -8.39 -1.24
N SER A 132 4.77 -7.61 -0.17
CA SER A 132 3.97 -7.73 1.05
C SER A 132 2.48 -7.48 0.79
N LEU A 133 2.15 -6.37 0.13
CA LEU A 133 0.77 -5.99 -0.19
C LEU A 133 0.07 -7.00 -1.12
N ASN A 134 0.77 -7.47 -2.16
CA ASN A 134 0.24 -8.49 -3.06
C ASN A 134 0.09 -9.85 -2.35
N GLY A 135 1.01 -10.19 -1.45
CA GLY A 135 0.90 -11.39 -0.61
C GLY A 135 -0.32 -11.35 0.30
N ALA A 136 -0.57 -10.21 0.95
CA ALA A 136 -1.77 -9.97 1.75
C ALA A 136 -3.03 -10.11 0.90
N LEU A 137 -3.11 -9.40 -0.24
CA LEU A 137 -4.24 -9.46 -1.14
C LEU A 137 -4.49 -10.88 -1.67
N LYS A 138 -3.42 -11.63 -1.98
CA LYS A 138 -3.51 -13.02 -2.40
C LYS A 138 -4.10 -13.92 -1.31
N ARG A 139 -3.70 -13.76 -0.05
CA ARG A 139 -4.30 -14.51 1.06
C ARG A 139 -5.81 -14.24 1.18
N LEU A 140 -6.22 -12.97 1.07
CA LEU A 140 -7.64 -12.59 1.05
C LEU A 140 -8.42 -13.20 -0.14
N LYS A 141 -7.77 -13.34 -1.29
CA LYS A 141 -8.34 -14.01 -2.47
C LYS A 141 -8.48 -15.51 -2.22
N ASP A 142 -7.42 -16.16 -1.76
CA ASP A 142 -7.32 -17.61 -1.61
C ASP A 142 -8.26 -18.16 -0.54
N ASP A 143 -8.42 -17.44 0.59
CA ASP A 143 -9.31 -17.85 1.67
C ASP A 143 -10.77 -17.40 1.50
N GLY A 144 -11.06 -16.68 0.41
CA GLY A 144 -12.40 -16.25 0.04
C GLY A 144 -12.89 -15.00 0.77
N ARG A 145 -12.11 -14.37 1.66
CA ARG A 145 -12.52 -13.11 2.31
C ARG A 145 -12.79 -12.00 1.31
N LEU A 146 -11.96 -11.86 0.27
CA LEU A 146 -12.20 -10.86 -0.78
C LEU A 146 -13.53 -11.13 -1.50
N LYS A 147 -13.82 -12.39 -1.81
CA LYS A 147 -15.09 -12.78 -2.44
C LYS A 147 -16.29 -12.50 -1.53
N ALA A 148 -16.19 -12.82 -0.24
CA ALA A 148 -17.22 -12.54 0.73
C ALA A 148 -17.47 -11.02 0.86
N LEU A 149 -16.41 -10.22 0.86
CA LEU A 149 -16.47 -8.77 0.90
C LEU A 149 -17.14 -8.20 -0.36
N THR A 150 -16.78 -8.69 -1.54
CA THR A 150 -17.44 -8.30 -2.81
C THR A 150 -18.93 -8.61 -2.77
N LYS A 151 -19.31 -9.83 -2.35
CA LYS A 151 -20.71 -10.23 -2.23
C LYS A 151 -21.49 -9.32 -1.29
N LYS A 152 -20.93 -9.04 -0.10
CA LYS A 152 -21.53 -8.18 0.92
C LYS A 152 -21.89 -6.80 0.37
N TRP A 153 -20.96 -6.17 -0.35
CA TRP A 153 -21.09 -4.76 -0.73
C TRP A 153 -21.72 -4.54 -2.11
N PHE A 154 -21.60 -5.50 -3.05
CA PHE A 154 -22.05 -5.32 -4.43
C PHE A 154 -23.20 -6.25 -4.86
N GLU A 155 -23.40 -7.40 -4.20
CA GLU A 155 -24.42 -8.39 -4.62
C GLU A 155 -25.62 -8.48 -3.66
N MET A 156 -25.46 -8.08 -2.40
CA MET A 156 -26.49 -8.20 -1.36
C MET A 156 -27.22 -6.87 -1.07
N GLN A 157 -27.25 -5.96 -2.04
CA GLN A 157 -27.98 -4.68 -1.98
C GLN A 157 -29.46 -4.88 -2.34
#